data_AF-R7LRD9-F1
#
_entry.id   AF-R7LRD9-F1
#
_cell.length_a   1.000
_cell.length_b   1.000
_cell.length_c   1.000
_cell.angle_alpha   90.00
_cell.angle_beta   90.00
_cell.angle_gamma   90.00
#
_symmetry.space_group_name_H-M   'P 1'
#
loop_
_entity.id
_entity.type
_entity.pdbx_description
1 polymer ?
#
loop_
_entity_poly.entity_id
_entity_poly.type
_entity_poly.pdbx_seq_one_letter_code
_entity_poly.pdbx_strand_id
1 'polypeptide(L)'
;MSKILDVKDDIVQIGTDDGGIKEVRRVDVKFDAKPGDKVDIFENENSVIVTKKEDETKKEEISDQNPNGGVNININNTNTNANPNNGYVGNGKKVVNKWIYVLLAFFLGGLGAHKFYAGKIGAGVCYFLFCWTCIPAFIAFIEFIIAICATPDANGNILV
;
A
#
# COMPACT_ATOMS: atom_id res chain seq x y z
N MET A 1 -20.77 31.39 -22.21
CA MET A 1 -20.59 30.27 -21.25
C MET A 1 -21.91 29.91 -20.61
N SER A 2 -22.36 28.67 -20.81
CA SER A 2 -23.63 28.19 -20.28
C SER A 2 -23.49 27.72 -18.84
N LYS A 3 -24.54 27.93 -18.04
CA LYS A 3 -24.55 27.60 -16.60
C LYS A 3 -25.83 26.87 -16.23
N ILE A 4 -25.73 25.85 -15.39
CA ILE A 4 -26.90 25.16 -14.85
C ILE A 4 -27.61 26.11 -13.87
N LEU A 5 -28.87 26.42 -14.16
CA LEU A 5 -29.70 27.33 -13.36
C LEU A 5 -30.52 26.55 -12.33
N ASP A 6 -31.11 25.44 -12.73
CA ASP A 6 -31.96 24.61 -11.88
C ASP A 6 -31.95 23.15 -12.34
N VAL A 7 -32.17 22.23 -11.39
CA VAL A 7 -32.23 20.78 -11.66
C VAL A 7 -33.47 20.24 -10.96
N LYS A 8 -34.50 19.95 -11.75
CA LYS A 8 -35.72 19.25 -11.30
C LYS A 8 -35.58 17.77 -11.62
N ASP A 9 -36.37 16.92 -10.95
CA ASP A 9 -36.20 15.47 -10.92
C ASP A 9 -35.79 14.84 -12.26
N ASP A 10 -36.47 15.21 -13.35
CA ASP A 10 -36.21 14.69 -14.71
C ASP A 10 -35.58 15.70 -15.70
N ILE A 11 -35.49 17.00 -15.36
CA ILE A 11 -35.12 18.07 -16.29
C ILE A 11 -34.05 18.99 -15.69
N VAL A 12 -33.00 19.24 -16.46
CA VAL A 12 -31.92 20.18 -16.17
C VAL A 12 -32.12 21.45 -17.00
N GLN A 13 -32.26 22.59 -16.32
CA GLN A 13 -32.36 23.90 -16.97
C GLN A 13 -30.98 24.56 -17.05
N ILE A 14 -30.54 24.84 -18.26
CA ILE A 14 -29.22 25.42 -18.54
C ILE A 14 -29.42 26.79 -19.15
N GLY A 15 -28.92 27.84 -18.50
CA GLY A 15 -28.86 29.17 -19.07
C GLY A 15 -27.76 29.24 -20.13
N THR A 16 -28.10 29.67 -21.34
CA THR A 16 -27.12 30.00 -22.38
C THR A 16 -26.60 31.42 -22.21
N ASP A 17 -25.48 31.74 -22.84
CA ASP A 17 -24.88 33.07 -22.82
C ASP A 17 -25.67 34.13 -23.58
N ASP A 18 -26.53 33.74 -24.51
CA ASP A 18 -27.51 34.63 -25.16
C ASP A 18 -28.67 35.04 -24.24
N GLY A 19 -28.65 34.63 -22.96
CA GLY A 19 -29.73 34.90 -22.00
C GLY A 19 -30.95 33.99 -22.18
N GLY A 20 -30.86 32.98 -23.04
CA GLY A 20 -31.86 31.94 -23.20
C GLY A 20 -31.76 30.85 -22.14
N ILE A 21 -32.81 30.03 -22.02
CA ILE A 21 -32.82 28.85 -21.16
C ILE A 21 -33.04 27.63 -22.06
N LYS A 22 -32.18 26.63 -21.93
CA LYS A 22 -32.27 25.35 -22.64
C LYS A 22 -32.55 24.23 -21.66
N GLU A 23 -33.62 23.49 -21.92
CA GLU A 23 -34.04 22.35 -21.11
C GLU A 23 -33.47 21.06 -21.70
N VAL A 24 -32.78 20.28 -20.88
CA VAL A 24 -32.18 19.00 -21.26
C VAL A 24 -32.62 17.95 -20.26
N ARG A 25 -32.88 16.72 -20.71
CA ARG A 25 -33.26 15.64 -19.80
C ARG A 25 -32.07 15.21 -18.96
N ARG A 26 -32.30 14.83 -17.71
CA ARG A 26 -31.23 14.34 -16.81
C ARG A 26 -30.49 13.13 -17.37
N VAL A 27 -31.16 12.28 -18.17
CA VAL A 27 -30.54 11.12 -18.84
C VAL A 27 -29.48 11.47 -19.87
N ASP A 28 -29.59 12.65 -20.48
CA ASP A 28 -28.64 13.13 -21.49
C ASP A 28 -27.40 13.78 -20.83
N VAL A 29 -27.46 14.00 -19.51
CA VAL A 29 -26.36 14.55 -18.70
C VAL A 29 -25.65 13.43 -17.97
N LYS A 30 -24.45 13.07 -18.44
CA LYS A 30 -23.66 11.94 -17.90
C LYS A 30 -22.97 12.23 -16.54
N PHE A 31 -23.37 13.29 -15.85
CA PHE A 31 -22.79 13.72 -14.58
C PHE A 31 -23.87 14.23 -13.63
N ASP A 32 -23.54 14.29 -12.34
CA ASP A 32 -24.45 14.81 -11.32
C ASP A 32 -24.56 16.34 -11.44
N ALA A 33 -25.49 16.80 -12.27
CA ALA A 33 -25.77 18.21 -12.53
C ALA A 33 -26.23 18.91 -11.25
N LYS A 34 -25.57 20.03 -10.92
CA LYS A 34 -25.95 20.89 -9.79
C LYS A 34 -26.16 22.33 -10.26
N PRO A 35 -27.14 23.07 -9.71
CA PRO A 35 -27.27 24.49 -9.94
C PRO A 35 -25.94 25.20 -9.62
N GLY A 36 -25.41 25.96 -10.58
CA GLY A 36 -24.09 26.58 -10.43
C GLY A 36 -23.02 26.08 -11.38
N ASP A 37 -23.12 24.84 -11.87
CA ASP A 37 -22.10 24.23 -12.71
C ASP A 37 -21.99 24.94 -14.07
N LYS A 38 -20.75 25.24 -14.50
CA LYS A 38 -20.44 25.73 -15.85
C LYS A 38 -20.41 24.53 -16.79
N VAL A 39 -21.09 24.65 -17.92
CA VAL A 39 -21.23 23.55 -18.87
C VAL A 39 -21.06 24.06 -20.29
N ASP A 40 -20.52 23.22 -21.15
CA ASP A 40 -20.59 23.39 -22.59
C ASP A 40 -21.73 22.52 -23.13
N ILE A 41 -22.57 23.14 -23.97
CA ILE A 41 -23.70 22.48 -24.63
C ILE A 41 -23.32 22.24 -26.08
N PHE A 42 -23.38 20.99 -26.52
CA PHE A 42 -23.19 20.60 -27.91
C PHE A 42 -24.50 20.03 -28.44
N GLU A 43 -25.01 20.58 -29.54
CA GLU A 43 -26.26 20.15 -30.17
C GLU A 43 -25.98 19.69 -31.60
N ASN A 44 -26.46 18.48 -31.91
CA ASN A 44 -26.53 17.93 -33.26
C ASN A 44 -28.01 17.69 -33.64
N GLU A 45 -28.27 17.34 -34.91
CA GLU A 45 -29.64 17.12 -35.44
C GLU A 45 -30.46 16.07 -34.66
N ASN A 46 -29.81 15.18 -33.89
CA ASN A 46 -30.46 14.08 -33.18
C ASN A 46 -30.18 14.05 -31.66
N SER A 47 -29.26 14.86 -31.13
CA SER A 47 -28.88 14.78 -29.71
C SER A 47 -28.27 16.06 -29.15
N VAL A 48 -28.55 16.32 -27.86
CA VAL A 48 -27.92 17.37 -27.07
C VAL A 48 -27.01 16.71 -26.04
N ILE A 49 -25.73 17.05 -26.05
CA ILE A 49 -24.73 16.55 -25.11
C ILE A 49 -24.28 17.72 -24.24
N VAL A 50 -24.38 17.54 -22.93
CA VAL A 50 -23.92 18.53 -21.94
C VAL A 50 -22.65 18.01 -21.30
N THR A 51 -21.57 18.79 -21.37
CA THR A 51 -20.27 18.46 -20.77
C THR A 51 -19.94 19.48 -19.68
N LYS A 52 -19.47 19.01 -18.53
CA LYS A 52 -19.02 19.90 -17.46
C LYS A 52 -17.76 20.62 -17.91
N LYS A 53 -17.80 21.96 -17.93
CA LYS A 53 -16.65 22.79 -18.26
C LYS A 53 -15.86 23.01 -16.98
N GLU A 54 -14.80 22.24 -16.80
CA GLU A 54 -13.81 22.49 -15.75
C GLU A 54 -13.01 23.73 -16.15
N ASP A 55 -12.88 24.69 -15.22
CA ASP A 55 -12.08 25.90 -15.46
C ASP A 55 -10.64 25.49 -15.83
N GLU A 56 -10.10 26.04 -16.91
CA GLU A 56 -8.78 25.74 -17.49
C GLU A 56 -7.60 26.17 -16.60
N THR A 57 -7.59 25.77 -15.33
CA THR A 57 -6.42 25.88 -14.47
C THR A 57 -6.19 24.52 -13.79
N LYS A 58 -5.69 23.58 -14.59
CA LYS A 58 -4.56 22.67 -14.31
C LYS A 58 -4.70 21.37 -15.10
N LYS A 59 -3.82 21.17 -16.07
CA LYS A 59 -3.34 19.82 -16.40
C LYS A 59 -2.01 19.60 -15.66
N GLU A 60 -2.09 18.64 -14.74
CA GLU A 60 -1.09 17.66 -14.29
C GLU A 60 0.20 18.17 -13.63
N GLU A 61 0.26 18.05 -12.30
CA GLU A 61 1.01 16.95 -11.67
C GLU A 61 0.58 16.72 -10.20
N ILE A 62 0.48 15.44 -9.85
CA ILE A 62 0.35 14.75 -8.56
C ILE A 62 0.43 15.61 -7.28
N SER A 63 -0.62 15.59 -6.46
CA SER A 63 -0.50 15.54 -4.98
C SER A 63 -1.87 15.33 -4.32
N ASP A 64 -2.01 14.20 -3.61
CA ASP A 64 -2.82 14.18 -2.39
C ASP A 64 -2.31 15.29 -1.47
N GLN A 65 -3.17 16.22 -1.04
CA GLN A 65 -3.39 16.56 0.37
C GLN A 65 -4.65 17.45 0.53
N ASN A 66 -5.41 17.05 1.54
CA ASN A 66 -6.38 17.80 2.35
C ASN A 66 -6.11 19.33 2.44
N PRO A 67 -7.14 20.18 2.58
CA PRO A 67 -7.04 21.61 2.37
C PRO A 67 -6.49 22.32 3.61
N ASN A 68 -5.52 23.21 3.40
CA ASN A 68 -5.34 24.55 3.97
C ASN A 68 -3.85 24.91 3.95
N GLY A 69 -3.55 26.10 3.39
CA GLY A 69 -2.23 26.53 2.94
C GLY A 69 -1.09 26.31 3.94
N GLY A 70 -0.15 25.48 3.53
CA GLY A 70 1.15 25.26 4.15
C GLY A 70 2.09 24.64 3.13
N VAL A 71 3.41 24.83 3.31
CA VAL A 71 4.43 24.22 2.46
C VAL A 71 4.32 22.69 2.58
N ASN A 72 4.00 22.01 1.48
CA ASN A 72 3.94 20.55 1.45
C ASN A 72 5.38 20.00 1.37
N ILE A 73 5.97 19.72 2.54
CA ILE A 73 7.26 19.03 2.60
C ILE A 73 6.95 17.55 2.40
N ASN A 74 7.14 17.03 1.19
CA ASN A 74 7.09 15.60 0.95
C ASN A 74 8.31 14.93 1.61
N ILE A 75 8.19 14.62 2.90
CA ILE A 75 9.14 13.76 3.61
C ILE A 75 8.78 12.32 3.27
N ASN A 76 9.29 11.86 2.14
CA ASN A 76 9.52 10.44 1.94
C ASN A 76 10.76 10.07 2.73
N ASN A 77 10.61 9.93 4.05
CA ASN A 77 11.57 9.19 4.85
C ASN A 77 11.38 7.70 4.55
N THR A 78 11.71 7.28 3.32
CA THR A 78 12.24 5.94 3.16
C THR A 78 13.59 5.98 3.84
N ASN A 79 13.59 5.78 5.15
CA ASN A 79 14.79 5.33 5.84
C ASN A 79 15.03 3.90 5.33
N THR A 80 15.52 3.80 4.09
CA THR A 80 16.38 2.72 3.67
C THR A 80 17.75 2.94 4.30
N ASN A 81 17.80 3.19 5.61
CA ASN A 81 18.63 2.31 6.41
C ASN A 81 17.97 0.92 6.36
N ALA A 82 18.02 0.30 5.18
CA ALA A 82 18.38 -1.08 5.11
C ALA A 82 19.79 -1.12 5.70
N ASN A 83 19.86 -1.01 7.04
CA ASN A 83 20.96 -1.57 7.76
C ASN A 83 20.98 -3.02 7.25
N PRO A 84 21.99 -3.44 6.47
CA PRO A 84 22.02 -4.79 5.91
C PRO A 84 21.99 -5.85 7.04
N ASN A 85 22.12 -5.40 8.29
CA ASN A 85 22.11 -6.17 9.51
C ASN A 85 20.72 -6.32 10.18
N ASN A 86 19.66 -5.64 9.72
CA ASN A 86 18.32 -5.76 10.33
C ASN A 86 17.41 -6.69 9.52
N GLY A 87 17.70 -7.99 9.60
CA GLY A 87 16.81 -9.04 9.12
C GLY A 87 15.54 -9.23 9.96
N TYR A 88 15.12 -8.29 10.80
CA TYR A 88 13.95 -8.44 11.66
C TYR A 88 12.69 -7.86 11.00
N VAL A 89 11.65 -8.67 10.83
CA VAL A 89 10.30 -8.24 10.44
C VAL A 89 9.60 -7.68 11.67
N GLY A 90 8.66 -6.74 11.48
CA GLY A 90 7.97 -5.91 12.49
C GLY A 90 7.20 -6.61 13.63
N ASN A 91 7.50 -7.88 13.91
CA ASN A 91 6.96 -8.67 15.00
C ASN A 91 8.07 -9.41 15.81
N GLY A 92 9.30 -8.89 15.79
CA GLY A 92 10.46 -9.48 16.51
C GLY A 92 10.99 -10.79 15.91
N LYS A 93 10.53 -11.17 14.71
CA LYS A 93 10.97 -12.38 13.99
C LYS A 93 12.06 -12.03 12.98
N LYS A 94 13.07 -12.89 12.84
CA LYS A 94 14.16 -12.68 11.87
C LYS A 94 13.92 -13.47 10.58
N VAL A 95 14.12 -12.83 9.44
CA VAL A 95 14.25 -13.45 8.12
C VAL A 95 15.59 -14.18 8.05
N VAL A 96 15.52 -15.48 7.82
CA VAL A 96 16.69 -16.35 7.67
C VAL A 96 16.50 -17.26 6.48
N ASN A 97 17.56 -17.54 5.74
CA ASN A 97 17.51 -18.56 4.69
C ASN A 97 17.19 -19.93 5.32
N LYS A 98 16.16 -20.61 4.81
CA LYS A 98 15.67 -21.89 5.34
C LYS A 98 16.76 -22.94 5.39
N TRP A 99 17.46 -23.15 4.27
CA TRP A 99 18.42 -24.24 4.13
C TRP A 99 19.62 -24.05 5.03
N ILE A 100 20.11 -22.82 5.14
CA ILE A 100 21.24 -22.51 6.01
C ILE A 100 20.85 -22.66 7.50
N TYR A 101 19.62 -22.27 7.87
CA TYR A 101 19.12 -22.45 9.24
C TYR A 101 19.00 -23.94 9.60
N VAL A 102 18.45 -24.74 8.69
CA VAL A 102 18.32 -26.20 8.83
C VAL A 102 19.69 -26.86 8.98
N LEU A 103 20.67 -26.48 8.15
CA LEU A 103 22.04 -27.01 8.20
C LEU A 103 22.71 -26.66 9.55
N LEU A 104 22.58 -25.40 10.00
CA LEU A 104 23.11 -24.97 11.30
C LEU A 104 22.43 -25.65 12.48
N ALA A 105 21.12 -25.89 12.40
CA ALA A 105 20.36 -26.56 13.45
C ALA A 105 20.76 -28.04 13.57
N PHE A 106 21.05 -28.72 12.45
CA PHE A 106 21.46 -30.13 12.45
C PHE A 106 22.90 -30.33 12.92
N PHE A 107 23.87 -29.63 12.30
CA PHE A 107 25.29 -29.85 12.58
C PHE A 107 25.79 -29.10 13.83
N LEU A 108 25.22 -27.93 14.10
CA LEU A 108 25.72 -26.98 15.08
C LEU A 108 24.61 -26.55 16.05
N GLY A 109 23.56 -27.39 16.16
CA GLY A 109 22.39 -27.23 17.01
C GLY A 109 22.69 -27.28 18.50
N GLY A 110 23.47 -28.29 18.91
CA GLY A 110 23.89 -28.45 20.31
C GLY A 110 24.76 -27.31 20.85
N LEU A 111 25.41 -26.56 19.95
CA LEU A 111 26.19 -25.36 20.28
C LEU A 111 25.38 -24.06 20.20
N GLY A 112 24.16 -24.10 19.65
CA GLY A 112 23.28 -22.94 19.51
C GLY A 112 23.52 -22.05 18.28
N ALA A 113 24.27 -22.51 17.27
CA ALA A 113 24.64 -21.72 16.08
C ALA A 113 23.43 -21.15 15.32
N HIS A 114 22.36 -21.95 15.19
CA HIS A 114 21.13 -21.53 14.52
C HIS A 114 20.45 -20.35 15.24
N LYS A 115 20.59 -20.21 16.57
CA LYS A 115 20.11 -19.05 17.33
C LYS A 115 20.96 -17.80 17.09
N PHE A 116 22.28 -17.97 16.95
CA PHE A 116 23.17 -16.89 16.52
C PHE A 116 22.81 -16.42 15.11
N TYR A 117 22.51 -17.35 14.21
CA TYR A 117 22.05 -17.03 12.86
C TYR A 117 20.68 -16.36 12.84
N ALA A 118 19.79 -16.70 13.78
CA ALA A 118 18.53 -16.01 14.03
C ALA A 118 18.69 -14.65 14.74
N GLY A 119 19.92 -14.19 15.00
CA GLY A 119 20.19 -12.91 15.67
C GLY A 119 19.89 -12.91 17.18
N LYS A 120 19.49 -14.06 17.74
CA LYS A 120 19.19 -14.25 19.16
C LYS A 120 20.46 -14.62 19.91
N ILE A 121 21.41 -13.68 19.98
CA ILE A 121 22.75 -13.88 20.58
C ILE A 121 22.65 -14.40 22.03
N GLY A 122 21.75 -13.85 22.85
CA GLY A 122 21.58 -14.27 24.23
C GLY A 122 21.17 -15.74 24.35
N ALA A 123 20.22 -16.19 23.53
CA ALA A 123 19.81 -17.60 23.50
C ALA A 123 20.94 -18.52 22.99
N GLY A 124 21.70 -18.07 21.99
CA GLY A 124 22.87 -18.79 21.50
C GLY A 124 23.95 -18.99 22.58
N VAL A 125 24.26 -17.95 23.35
CA VAL A 125 25.22 -18.02 24.47
C VAL A 125 24.71 -18.97 25.56
N CYS A 126 23.42 -18.92 25.91
CA CYS A 126 22.83 -19.89 26.83
C CYS A 126 23.00 -21.33 26.33
N TYR A 127 22.74 -21.59 25.04
CA TYR A 127 22.93 -22.92 24.45
C TYR A 127 24.38 -23.38 24.51
N PHE A 128 25.33 -22.48 24.26
CA PHE A 128 26.75 -22.78 24.36
C PHE A 128 27.16 -23.14 25.81
N LEU A 129 26.68 -22.40 26.81
CA LEU A 129 26.95 -22.70 28.22
C LEU A 129 26.33 -24.03 28.68
N PHE A 130 25.15 -24.35 28.17
CA PHE A 130 24.46 -25.60 28.47
C PHE A 130 24.82 -26.76 27.51
N CYS A 131 25.75 -26.58 26.57
CA CYS A 131 26.01 -27.57 25.51
C CYS A 131 26.48 -28.93 26.07
N TRP A 132 27.10 -28.94 27.24
CA TRP A 132 27.52 -30.14 27.96
C TRP A 132 26.37 -30.99 28.53
N THR A 133 25.15 -30.44 28.63
CA THR A 133 23.99 -31.15 29.19
C THR A 133 23.25 -32.02 28.16
N CYS A 134 23.64 -31.97 26.89
CA CYS A 134 22.91 -32.55 25.74
C CYS A 134 21.46 -32.05 25.53
N ILE A 135 20.88 -31.31 26.49
CA ILE A 135 19.55 -30.69 26.39
C ILE A 135 19.46 -29.73 25.18
N PRO A 136 20.45 -28.85 24.92
CA PRO A 136 20.41 -27.95 23.77
C PRO A 136 20.35 -28.69 22.43
N ALA A 137 20.98 -29.86 22.33
CA ALA A 137 20.94 -30.68 21.13
C ALA A 137 19.53 -31.24 20.85
N PHE A 138 18.81 -31.65 21.91
CA PHE A 138 17.44 -32.14 21.78
C PHE A 138 16.47 -31.03 21.35
N ILE A 139 16.61 -29.82 21.91
CA ILE A 139 15.77 -28.68 21.52
C ILE A 139 16.08 -28.26 20.08
N ALA A 140 17.37 -28.24 19.70
CA ALA A 140 17.78 -27.92 18.34
C ALA A 140 17.25 -28.95 17.32
N PHE A 141 17.15 -30.23 17.70
CA PHE A 141 16.54 -31.26 16.87
C PHE A 141 15.05 -31.01 16.61
N ILE A 142 14.29 -30.59 17.63
CA ILE A 142 12.88 -30.20 17.45
C ILE A 142 12.77 -29.00 16.50
N GLU A 143 13.62 -27.98 16.69
CA GLU A 143 13.64 -26.82 15.80
C GLU A 143 14.06 -27.15 14.37
N PHE A 144 14.94 -28.13 14.19
CA PHE A 144 15.31 -28.66 12.88
C PHE A 144 14.09 -29.26 12.16
N ILE A 145 13.28 -30.07 12.85
CA ILE A 145 12.06 -30.65 12.27
C ILE A 145 11.05 -29.54 11.90
N ILE A 146 10.85 -28.56 12.79
CA ILE A 146 9.96 -27.42 12.53
C ILE A 146 10.45 -26.61 11.33
N ALA A 147 11.76 -26.32 11.24
CA ALA A 147 12.33 -25.55 10.14
C ALA A 147 12.23 -26.26 8.80
N ILE A 148 12.32 -27.59 8.76
CA ILE A 148 12.09 -28.38 7.55
C ILE A 148 10.62 -28.29 7.11
N CYS A 149 9.69 -28.41 8.05
CA CYS A 149 8.25 -28.31 7.78
C CYS A 149 7.77 -26.88 7.50
N ALA A 150 8.54 -25.85 7.85
CA ALA A 150 8.19 -24.46 7.58
C ALA A 150 8.14 -24.17 6.08
N THR A 151 7.08 -23.51 5.61
CA THR A 151 6.95 -23.10 4.20
C THR A 151 7.89 -21.92 3.93
N PRO A 152 8.85 -22.04 3.00
CA PRO A 152 9.70 -20.93 2.60
C PRO A 152 8.92 -19.92 1.74
N ASP A 153 9.32 -18.66 1.80
CA ASP A 153 8.84 -17.61 0.90
C ASP A 153 9.45 -17.75 -0.52
N ALA A 154 9.07 -16.86 -1.43
CA ALA A 154 9.58 -16.84 -2.82
C ALA A 154 11.12 -16.77 -2.93
N ASN A 155 11.80 -16.30 -1.87
CA ASN A 155 13.25 -16.16 -1.81
C ASN A 155 13.93 -17.32 -1.07
N GLY A 156 13.19 -18.34 -0.63
CA GLY A 156 13.73 -19.45 0.15
C GLY A 156 13.98 -19.14 1.63
N ASN A 157 13.44 -18.03 2.14
CA ASN A 157 13.59 -17.59 3.52
C ASN A 157 12.40 -18.02 4.39
N ILE A 158 12.67 -18.15 5.69
CA ILE A 158 11.67 -18.39 6.74
C ILE A 158 11.82 -17.35 7.85
N LEU A 159 10.76 -17.19 8.64
CA LEU A 159 10.73 -16.32 9.80
C LEU A 159 10.94 -17.15 11.06
N VAL A 160 11.95 -16.79 11.86
CA VAL A 160 12.34 -17.47 13.12
C VAL A 160 12.39 -16.53 14.32
#